data_AF-A0A661XJ28-F1
#
_entry.id   AF-A0A661XJ28-F1
#
_cell.length_a   1.000
_cell.length_b   1.000
_cell.length_c   1.000
_cell.angle_alpha   90.00
_cell.angle_beta   90.00
_cell.angle_gamma   90.00
#
_symmetry.space_group_name_H-M   'P 1'
#
loop_
_entity.id
_entity.type
_entity.pdbx_description
1 polymer ?
#
loop_
_entity_poly.entity_id
_entity_poly.type
_entity_poly.pdbx_seq_one_letter_code
_entity_poly.pdbx_strand_id
1 'polypeptide(L)'
;MDMSQIKVYLLAIACLFVFTSADAQDPTTYTFEGSINNIWTTTGNWTPAYPGVSIPEGDAIVIAASCRASHMSIEIGGGLIINAGQTLYIGATNLNVTGLMTVFGELSIQTGGAFVNSGYSTIESTGSISNAETVFNASVLIIEGSVMNNGNWVNASFGEMQLLSMASFDNANYLINKGHIEDFSSGFINHSNLDNNGELTFAGAFVNAGNLANLSTIFIEGHFSTAAGSNLFNHKLVEISSEGVLMNSGTSYIFSAAQLRNEGAVVNKENGIIFNQGTLTTRGGVNFTLKPGSYLENHPGSVVSVN
;
A
#
# COMPACT_ATOMS: atom_id res chain seq x y z
N MET A 1 24.45 1.05 13.85
CA MET A 1 23.74 -0.10 14.46
C MET A 1 23.50 -1.06 13.32
N ASP A 2 23.99 -2.29 13.41
CA ASP A 2 23.89 -3.27 12.32
C ASP A 2 22.42 -3.68 12.12
N MET A 3 21.97 -3.74 10.86
CA MET A 3 20.62 -4.11 10.45
C MET A 3 20.25 -5.53 10.90
N SER A 4 21.25 -6.38 11.17
CA SER A 4 21.08 -7.69 11.79
C SER A 4 20.65 -7.61 13.27
N GLN A 5 21.11 -6.59 14.01
CA GLN A 5 20.75 -6.38 15.42
C GLN A 5 19.32 -5.84 15.54
N ILE A 6 18.88 -4.96 14.62
CA ILE A 6 17.53 -4.39 14.61
C ILE A 6 16.45 -5.47 14.44
N LYS A 7 16.68 -6.47 13.59
CA LYS A 7 15.76 -7.60 13.40
C LYS A 7 15.64 -8.50 14.64
N VAL A 8 16.74 -8.70 15.37
CA VAL A 8 16.73 -9.48 16.62
C VAL A 8 16.03 -8.72 17.75
N TYR A 9 16.14 -7.39 17.80
CA TYR A 9 15.41 -6.57 18.78
C TYR A 9 13.92 -6.46 18.48
N LEU A 10 13.48 -6.39 17.21
CA LEU A 10 12.07 -6.40 16.84
C LEU A 10 11.39 -7.76 17.12
N LEU A 11 12.08 -8.87 16.85
CA LEU A 11 11.58 -10.21 17.18
C LEU A 11 11.54 -10.44 18.71
N ALA A 12 12.52 -9.90 19.45
CA ALA A 12 12.52 -9.98 20.92
C ALA A 12 11.45 -9.10 21.58
N ILE A 13 11.12 -7.93 21.01
CA ILE A 13 10.05 -7.05 21.51
C ILE A 13 8.67 -7.63 21.20
N ALA A 14 8.48 -8.29 20.04
CA ALA A 14 7.26 -9.02 19.73
C ALA A 14 7.02 -10.21 20.70
N CYS A 15 8.08 -10.86 21.18
CA CYS A 15 7.97 -11.93 22.18
C CYS A 15 7.82 -11.41 23.62
N LEU A 16 8.26 -10.18 23.94
CA LEU A 16 8.26 -9.65 25.31
C LEU A 16 6.93 -8.98 25.72
N PHE A 17 6.06 -8.62 24.76
CA PHE A 17 4.74 -8.06 25.06
C PHE A 17 3.65 -9.11 25.34
N VAL A 18 3.97 -10.40 25.37
CA VAL A 18 3.01 -11.48 25.65
C VAL A 18 2.67 -11.62 27.15
N PHE A 19 3.39 -10.96 28.06
CA PHE A 19 3.17 -11.16 29.50
C PHE A 19 3.19 -9.85 30.28
N THR A 20 2.02 -9.22 30.43
CA THR A 20 1.50 -8.44 31.58
C THR A 20 0.43 -7.47 31.05
N SER A 21 -0.83 -7.40 31.47
CA SER A 21 -1.48 -7.83 32.71
C SER A 21 -2.99 -7.50 32.65
N ALA A 22 -3.82 -8.33 33.30
CA ALA A 22 -5.12 -8.07 33.96
C ALA A 22 -6.22 -9.06 33.49
N ASP A 23 -6.67 -9.91 34.42
CA ASP A 23 -7.62 -11.02 34.24
C ASP A 23 -7.26 -11.98 33.10
N ALA A 24 -6.22 -12.79 33.32
CA ALA A 24 -5.86 -13.88 32.41
C ALA A 24 -6.93 -14.97 32.44
N GLN A 25 -8.04 -14.76 31.72
CA GLN A 25 -8.59 -15.87 30.96
C GLN A 25 -7.45 -16.33 30.04
N ASP A 26 -7.19 -17.64 30.03
CA ASP A 26 -6.23 -18.20 29.11
C ASP A 26 -6.62 -17.75 27.69
N PRO A 27 -5.69 -17.16 26.92
CA PRO A 27 -5.99 -16.62 25.60
C PRO A 27 -6.67 -17.69 24.75
N THR A 28 -7.88 -17.40 24.30
CA THR A 28 -8.68 -18.36 23.55
C THR A 28 -8.46 -18.16 22.07
N THR A 29 -8.08 -19.24 21.38
CA THR A 29 -8.03 -19.27 19.92
C THR A 29 -9.31 -19.87 19.38
N TYR A 30 -10.09 -19.07 18.66
CA TYR A 30 -11.28 -19.49 17.94
C TYR A 30 -10.93 -19.79 16.49
N THR A 31 -11.22 -21.00 16.05
CA THR A 31 -10.95 -21.46 14.69
C THR A 31 -12.25 -21.57 13.91
N PHE A 32 -12.34 -20.88 12.78
CA PHE A 32 -13.38 -21.09 11.79
C PHE A 32 -13.00 -22.28 10.90
N GLU A 33 -13.72 -23.38 11.05
CA GLU A 33 -13.50 -24.64 10.32
C GLU A 33 -14.44 -24.81 9.12
N GLY A 34 -15.52 -24.01 9.04
CA GLY A 34 -16.47 -24.08 7.93
C GLY A 34 -17.25 -25.41 7.85
N SER A 35 -17.34 -26.16 8.95
CA SER A 35 -17.85 -27.53 9.02
C SER A 35 -19.30 -27.71 8.55
N ILE A 36 -20.13 -26.67 8.63
CA ILE A 36 -21.52 -26.66 8.17
C ILE A 36 -21.65 -25.89 6.86
N ASN A 37 -21.08 -24.67 6.82
CA ASN A 37 -21.10 -23.78 5.68
C ASN A 37 -19.98 -22.73 5.82
N ASN A 38 -19.90 -21.78 4.90
CA ASN A 38 -18.87 -20.74 4.92
C ASN A 38 -19.36 -19.42 5.53
N ILE A 39 -20.28 -19.44 6.51
CA ILE A 39 -20.87 -18.22 7.09
C ILE A 39 -20.35 -17.99 8.51
N TRP A 40 -19.81 -16.79 8.77
CA TRP A 40 -19.25 -16.39 10.07
C TRP A 40 -20.20 -16.67 11.25
N THR A 41 -21.50 -16.39 11.13
CA THR A 41 -22.45 -16.54 12.26
C THR A 41 -22.94 -17.95 12.52
N THR A 42 -22.62 -18.92 11.66
CA THR A 42 -23.08 -20.29 11.88
C THR A 42 -22.24 -20.90 12.99
N THR A 43 -22.84 -21.07 14.17
CA THR A 43 -22.13 -21.41 15.40
C THR A 43 -21.37 -22.73 15.32
N GLY A 44 -21.90 -23.72 14.59
CA GLY A 44 -21.23 -25.02 14.39
C GLY A 44 -20.04 -25.00 13.42
N ASN A 45 -19.67 -23.84 12.87
CA ASN A 45 -18.42 -23.70 12.11
C ASN A 45 -17.22 -23.37 12.99
N TRP A 46 -17.41 -23.18 14.30
CA TRP A 46 -16.38 -22.65 15.19
C TRP A 46 -15.99 -23.64 16.27
N THR A 47 -14.68 -23.71 16.52
CA THR A 47 -14.08 -24.41 17.66
C THR A 47 -13.25 -23.41 18.48
N PRO A 48 -13.35 -23.37 19.82
CA PRO A 48 -14.18 -24.23 20.68
C PRO A 48 -15.67 -23.87 20.68
N ALA A 49 -16.01 -22.61 20.41
CA ALA A 49 -17.38 -22.13 20.24
C ALA A 49 -17.38 -20.85 19.41
N TYR A 50 -18.55 -20.40 18.96
CA TYR A 50 -18.69 -19.16 18.21
C TYR A 50 -18.19 -17.94 19.01
N PRO A 51 -17.20 -17.17 18.51
CA PRO A 51 -16.64 -16.02 19.22
C PRO A 51 -17.53 -14.78 19.23
N GLY A 52 -18.61 -14.74 18.43
CA GLY A 52 -19.37 -13.52 18.22
C GLY A 52 -18.67 -12.59 17.21
N VAL A 53 -18.79 -11.29 17.44
CA VAL A 53 -18.29 -10.22 16.55
C VAL A 53 -17.35 -9.24 17.25
N SER A 54 -17.09 -9.43 18.55
CA SER A 54 -16.18 -8.59 19.34
C SER A 54 -15.20 -9.51 20.05
N ILE A 55 -13.98 -9.56 19.53
CA ILE A 55 -12.93 -10.46 20.01
C ILE A 55 -11.98 -9.59 20.84
N PRO A 56 -11.86 -9.83 22.16
CA PRO A 56 -11.03 -8.99 23.02
C PRO A 56 -9.54 -9.18 22.72
N GLU A 57 -8.72 -8.25 23.22
CA GLU A 57 -7.27 -8.43 23.27
C GLU A 57 -6.91 -9.72 24.02
N GLY A 58 -5.84 -10.39 23.58
CA GLY A 58 -5.40 -11.68 24.11
C GLY A 58 -6.00 -12.89 23.39
N ASP A 59 -7.22 -12.80 22.88
CA ASP A 59 -7.84 -13.87 22.09
C ASP A 59 -7.33 -13.88 20.64
N ALA A 60 -7.66 -14.91 19.86
CA ALA A 60 -7.30 -14.99 18.45
C ALA A 60 -8.38 -15.64 17.59
N ILE A 61 -8.50 -15.19 16.35
CA ILE A 61 -9.29 -15.81 15.29
C ILE A 61 -8.35 -16.48 14.29
N VAL A 62 -8.64 -17.73 13.94
CA VAL A 62 -7.98 -18.45 12.85
C VAL A 62 -9.02 -18.83 11.80
N ILE A 63 -8.87 -18.34 10.58
CA ILE A 63 -9.69 -18.73 9.43
C ILE A 63 -9.04 -19.95 8.77
N ALA A 64 -9.45 -21.15 9.21
CA ALA A 64 -8.94 -22.43 8.71
C ALA A 64 -9.73 -22.97 7.51
N ALA A 65 -10.94 -22.45 7.28
CA ALA A 65 -11.71 -22.62 6.05
C ALA A 65 -12.22 -21.27 5.56
N SER A 66 -12.46 -21.14 4.24
CA SER A 66 -12.95 -19.90 3.65
C SER A 66 -14.25 -19.44 4.31
N CYS A 67 -14.28 -18.18 4.76
CA CYS A 67 -15.33 -17.62 5.62
C CYS A 67 -15.93 -16.36 5.00
N ARG A 68 -17.27 -16.25 5.04
CA ARG A 68 -18.02 -15.07 4.63
C ARG A 68 -18.58 -14.38 5.87
N ALA A 69 -18.07 -13.19 6.15
CA ALA A 69 -18.61 -12.24 7.09
C ALA A 69 -19.40 -11.18 6.33
N SER A 70 -20.70 -11.07 6.59
CA SER A 70 -21.55 -10.07 5.94
C SER A 70 -22.65 -9.64 6.89
N HIS A 71 -23.06 -8.37 6.81
CA HIS A 71 -24.17 -7.80 7.57
C HIS A 71 -23.94 -7.70 9.10
N MET A 72 -22.68 -7.64 9.55
CA MET A 72 -22.24 -7.37 10.94
C MET A 72 -20.84 -6.75 11.06
N SER A 73 -20.69 -5.67 11.80
CA SER A 73 -19.36 -5.15 12.12
C SER A 73 -18.61 -6.13 13.04
N ILE A 74 -17.40 -6.51 12.66
CA ILE A 74 -16.50 -7.38 13.41
C ILE A 74 -15.34 -6.53 13.92
N GLU A 75 -15.13 -6.58 15.23
CA GLU A 75 -14.04 -5.90 15.94
C GLU A 75 -13.11 -6.98 16.51
N ILE A 76 -11.85 -6.97 16.09
CA ILE A 76 -10.83 -7.92 16.57
C ILE A 76 -9.73 -7.13 17.27
N GLY A 77 -9.81 -7.11 18.61
CA GLY A 77 -8.75 -6.66 19.51
C GLY A 77 -7.60 -7.64 19.61
N GLY A 78 -7.90 -8.92 19.43
CA GLY A 78 -6.96 -10.03 19.45
C GLY A 78 -6.22 -10.28 18.12
N GLY A 79 -5.66 -11.48 17.98
CA GLY A 79 -5.02 -11.92 16.73
C GLY A 79 -6.04 -12.27 15.64
N LEU A 80 -5.72 -12.00 14.37
CA LEU A 80 -6.44 -12.55 13.21
C LEU A 80 -5.44 -13.24 12.29
N ILE A 81 -5.66 -14.53 12.02
CA ILE A 81 -4.86 -15.31 11.07
C ILE A 81 -5.77 -15.83 9.97
N ILE A 82 -5.43 -15.54 8.71
CA ILE A 82 -6.07 -16.15 7.53
C ILE A 82 -5.11 -17.18 6.95
N ASN A 83 -5.45 -18.46 7.06
CA ASN A 83 -4.56 -19.53 6.62
C ASN A 83 -4.39 -19.55 5.10
N ALA A 84 -3.25 -20.09 4.67
CA ALA A 84 -2.93 -20.25 3.25
C ALA A 84 -4.04 -21.00 2.51
N GLY A 85 -4.40 -20.49 1.33
CA GLY A 85 -5.47 -21.05 0.50
C GLY A 85 -6.90 -20.80 1.01
N GLN A 86 -7.07 -20.05 2.10
CA GLN A 86 -8.38 -19.65 2.61
C GLN A 86 -8.65 -18.18 2.34
N THR A 87 -9.93 -17.83 2.15
CA THR A 87 -10.35 -16.44 1.98
C THR A 87 -11.29 -16.02 3.10
N LEU A 88 -11.02 -14.86 3.72
CA LEU A 88 -12.00 -14.14 4.53
C LEU A 88 -12.67 -13.08 3.67
N TYR A 89 -13.95 -13.29 3.34
CA TYR A 89 -14.77 -12.35 2.60
C TYR A 89 -15.48 -11.40 3.56
N ILE A 90 -15.24 -10.10 3.40
CA ILE A 90 -15.88 -9.01 4.13
C ILE A 90 -16.90 -8.36 3.19
N GLY A 91 -18.17 -8.76 3.29
CA GLY A 91 -19.31 -8.16 2.58
C GLY A 91 -19.85 -6.93 3.29
N ALA A 92 -21.09 -6.48 2.99
CA ALA A 92 -21.80 -5.34 3.58
C ALA A 92 -21.65 -5.15 5.11
N THR A 93 -20.49 -4.66 5.57
CA THR A 93 -19.93 -4.95 6.89
C THR A 93 -18.58 -4.27 7.11
N ASN A 94 -18.21 -4.00 8.36
CA ASN A 94 -16.87 -3.49 8.70
C ASN A 94 -16.06 -4.58 9.40
N LEU A 95 -14.81 -4.77 9.00
CA LEU A 95 -13.81 -5.48 9.77
C LEU A 95 -12.82 -4.45 10.32
N ASN A 96 -12.72 -4.34 11.64
CA ASN A 96 -11.69 -3.54 12.29
C ASN A 96 -10.78 -4.45 13.10
N VAL A 97 -9.49 -4.40 12.81
CA VAL A 97 -8.48 -5.18 13.51
C VAL A 97 -7.54 -4.22 14.21
N THR A 98 -7.56 -4.22 15.54
CA THR A 98 -6.65 -3.44 16.39
C THR A 98 -5.51 -4.28 16.93
N GLY A 99 -5.65 -5.62 16.95
CA GLY A 99 -4.58 -6.54 17.29
C GLY A 99 -3.70 -6.93 16.09
N LEU A 100 -2.93 -8.01 16.23
CA LEU A 100 -2.04 -8.53 15.18
C LEU A 100 -2.85 -9.24 14.10
N MET A 101 -2.71 -8.82 12.84
CA MET A 101 -3.23 -9.57 11.69
C MET A 101 -2.11 -10.22 10.89
N THR A 102 -2.30 -11.47 10.48
CA THR A 102 -1.43 -12.16 9.53
C THR A 102 -2.26 -12.84 8.44
N VAL A 103 -1.97 -12.52 7.18
CA VAL A 103 -2.69 -13.06 6.03
C VAL A 103 -1.75 -13.93 5.21
N PHE A 104 -1.93 -15.25 5.31
CA PHE A 104 -1.31 -16.24 4.40
C PHE A 104 -2.23 -16.59 3.23
N GLY A 105 -3.54 -16.38 3.38
CA GLY A 105 -4.56 -16.60 2.35
C GLY A 105 -5.00 -15.30 1.67
N GLU A 106 -6.29 -15.01 1.65
CA GLU A 106 -6.84 -13.79 1.06
C GLU A 106 -7.77 -13.08 2.05
N LEU A 107 -7.60 -11.76 2.18
CA LEU A 107 -8.62 -10.87 2.72
C LEU A 107 -9.34 -10.16 1.55
N SER A 108 -10.61 -10.47 1.37
CA SER A 108 -11.41 -10.03 0.22
C SER A 108 -12.53 -9.08 0.66
N ILE A 109 -12.39 -7.79 0.38
CA ILE A 109 -13.37 -6.75 0.76
C ILE A 109 -14.33 -6.56 -0.41
N GLN A 110 -15.57 -7.00 -0.24
CA GLN A 110 -16.61 -6.99 -1.25
C GLN A 110 -17.50 -5.75 -1.13
N THR A 111 -18.45 -5.59 -2.06
CA THR A 111 -19.39 -4.45 -2.09
C THR A 111 -20.09 -4.23 -0.73
N GLY A 112 -20.09 -2.97 -0.30
CA GLY A 112 -20.56 -2.53 1.02
C GLY A 112 -19.65 -2.90 2.20
N GLY A 113 -18.54 -3.59 1.97
CA GLY A 113 -17.56 -3.95 2.98
C GLY A 113 -16.56 -2.82 3.27
N ALA A 114 -15.96 -2.82 4.46
CA ALA A 114 -14.79 -2.01 4.77
C ALA A 114 -13.81 -2.77 5.66
N PHE A 115 -12.52 -2.52 5.46
CA PHE A 115 -11.46 -3.00 6.34
C PHE A 115 -10.72 -1.82 6.97
N VAL A 116 -10.55 -1.85 8.29
CA VAL A 116 -9.78 -0.89 9.06
C VAL A 116 -8.64 -1.65 9.74
N ASN A 117 -7.41 -1.35 9.33
CA ASN A 117 -6.21 -1.78 10.05
C ASN A 117 -5.83 -0.72 11.08
N SER A 118 -6.16 -0.96 12.34
CA SER A 118 -5.76 -0.11 13.47
C SER A 118 -4.60 -0.71 14.26
N GLY A 119 -4.26 -1.97 13.99
CA GLY A 119 -3.19 -2.73 14.64
C GLY A 119 -1.97 -2.90 13.75
N TYR A 120 -1.18 -3.93 14.05
CA TYR A 120 -0.06 -4.33 13.24
C TYR A 120 -0.50 -5.45 12.30
N SER A 121 -0.33 -5.27 10.99
CA SER A 121 -0.79 -6.25 9.99
C SER A 121 0.34 -6.66 9.06
N THR A 122 0.41 -7.96 8.76
CA THR A 122 1.33 -8.51 7.77
C THR A 122 0.57 -9.33 6.72
N ILE A 123 0.83 -9.06 5.45
CA ILE A 123 0.40 -9.88 4.30
C ILE A 123 1.61 -10.67 3.84
N GLU A 124 1.62 -11.96 4.12
CA GLU A 124 2.75 -12.84 3.83
C GLU A 124 2.92 -13.04 2.32
N SER A 125 4.05 -13.59 1.89
CA SER A 125 4.37 -13.77 0.45
C SER A 125 3.31 -14.51 -0.38
N THR A 126 2.53 -15.40 0.23
CA THR A 126 1.40 -16.11 -0.41
C THR A 126 0.05 -15.45 -0.17
N GLY A 127 0.03 -14.46 0.72
CA GLY A 127 -1.12 -13.70 1.13
C GLY A 127 -1.56 -12.67 0.09
N SER A 128 -2.82 -12.25 0.18
CA SER A 128 -3.34 -11.17 -0.64
C SER A 128 -4.42 -10.34 0.05
N ILE A 129 -4.51 -9.07 -0.34
CA ILE A 129 -5.70 -8.23 -0.13
C ILE A 129 -6.29 -7.88 -1.49
N SER A 130 -7.58 -8.09 -1.65
CA SER A 130 -8.35 -7.57 -2.77
C SER A 130 -9.51 -6.76 -2.22
N ASN A 131 -9.66 -5.50 -2.63
CA ASN A 131 -10.79 -4.68 -2.20
C ASN A 131 -11.54 -4.09 -3.39
N ALA A 132 -12.87 -4.25 -3.37
CA ALA A 132 -13.80 -3.52 -4.22
C ALA A 132 -14.33 -2.24 -3.55
N GLU A 133 -14.11 -2.11 -2.24
CA GLU A 133 -14.60 -1.00 -1.40
C GLU A 133 -13.46 -0.37 -0.60
N THR A 134 -13.68 0.03 0.65
CA THR A 134 -12.73 0.84 1.40
C THR A 134 -11.78 0.00 2.25
N VAL A 135 -10.48 0.23 2.08
CA VAL A 135 -9.42 -0.17 3.02
C VAL A 135 -8.85 1.09 3.67
N PHE A 136 -8.81 1.11 5.00
CA PHE A 136 -8.24 2.20 5.79
C PHE A 136 -7.10 1.65 6.65
N ASN A 137 -5.86 1.98 6.27
CA ASN A 137 -4.68 1.69 7.07
C ASN A 137 -4.41 2.84 8.03
N ALA A 138 -4.68 2.64 9.32
CA ALA A 138 -4.47 3.62 10.38
C ALA A 138 -3.15 3.42 11.15
N SER A 139 -2.42 2.34 10.87
CA SER A 139 -1.26 1.88 11.62
C SER A 139 -0.26 1.19 10.67
N VAL A 140 0.46 0.17 11.14
CA VAL A 140 1.49 -0.53 10.36
C VAL A 140 0.89 -1.65 9.52
N LEU A 141 1.16 -1.62 8.22
CA LEU A 141 0.85 -2.68 7.27
C LEU A 141 2.11 -3.07 6.48
N ILE A 142 2.58 -4.29 6.68
CA ILE A 142 3.68 -4.88 5.92
C ILE A 142 3.11 -5.83 4.87
N ILE A 143 3.56 -5.70 3.63
CA ILE A 143 3.11 -6.48 2.49
C ILE A 143 4.33 -7.19 1.90
N GLU A 144 4.32 -8.51 1.92
CA GLU A 144 5.21 -9.38 1.14
C GLU A 144 4.47 -10.04 -0.02
N GLY A 145 3.14 -10.16 0.10
CA GLY A 145 2.25 -10.73 -0.91
C GLY A 145 1.66 -9.69 -1.87
N SER A 146 0.42 -9.88 -2.30
CA SER A 146 -0.20 -9.03 -3.33
C SER A 146 -1.35 -8.17 -2.81
N VAL A 147 -1.46 -6.95 -3.33
CA VAL A 147 -2.61 -6.07 -3.11
C VAL A 147 -3.21 -5.66 -4.45
N MET A 148 -4.52 -5.86 -4.58
CA MET A 148 -5.32 -5.36 -5.70
C MET A 148 -6.39 -4.39 -5.18
N ASN A 149 -6.15 -3.10 -5.38
CA ASN A 149 -7.07 -2.04 -4.98
C ASN A 149 -8.02 -1.66 -6.12
N ASN A 150 -9.20 -2.29 -6.15
CA ASN A 150 -10.30 -1.95 -7.05
C ASN A 150 -11.27 -0.91 -6.43
N GLY A 151 -11.10 -0.57 -5.16
CA GLY A 151 -11.95 0.36 -4.43
C GLY A 151 -11.22 1.63 -3.96
N ASN A 152 -11.44 2.02 -2.72
CA ASN A 152 -10.75 3.14 -2.09
C ASN A 152 -9.71 2.60 -1.10
N TRP A 153 -8.47 3.04 -1.24
CA TRP A 153 -7.42 2.76 -0.29
C TRP A 153 -6.97 4.06 0.37
N VAL A 154 -6.93 4.08 1.70
CA VAL A 154 -6.44 5.22 2.47
C VAL A 154 -5.33 4.76 3.40
N ASN A 155 -4.11 5.26 3.18
CA ASN A 155 -3.06 5.23 4.18
C ASN A 155 -3.15 6.50 5.03
N ALA A 156 -3.58 6.38 6.28
CA ALA A 156 -3.83 7.51 7.17
C ALA A 156 -2.53 8.26 7.53
N SER A 157 -2.64 9.42 8.17
CA SER A 157 -1.47 10.26 8.50
C SER A 157 -0.46 9.62 9.43
N PHE A 158 -0.89 8.65 10.24
CA PHE A 158 -0.04 7.84 11.11
C PHE A 158 0.14 6.41 10.57
N GLY A 159 -0.37 6.15 9.36
CA GLY A 159 -0.28 4.87 8.69
C GLY A 159 1.09 4.70 8.05
N GLU A 160 1.71 3.56 8.33
CA GLU A 160 2.96 3.13 7.72
C GLU A 160 2.63 1.92 6.84
N MET A 161 2.99 1.99 5.57
CA MET A 161 2.87 0.87 4.65
C MET A 161 4.24 0.52 4.10
N GLN A 162 4.62 -0.75 4.20
CA GLN A 162 5.88 -1.23 3.63
C GLN A 162 5.59 -2.39 2.67
N LEU A 163 6.03 -2.24 1.43
CA LEU A 163 6.00 -3.29 0.42
C LEU A 163 7.41 -3.87 0.33
N LEU A 164 7.55 -5.15 0.64
CA LEU A 164 8.84 -5.85 0.64
C LEU A 164 9.09 -6.52 -0.71
N SER A 165 10.27 -7.11 -0.89
CA SER A 165 10.80 -7.51 -2.21
C SER A 165 9.89 -8.33 -3.14
N MET A 166 8.98 -9.15 -2.61
CA MET A 166 8.05 -9.98 -3.39
C MET A 166 6.67 -9.35 -3.58
N ALA A 167 6.46 -8.18 -2.99
CA ALA A 167 5.17 -7.55 -2.98
C ALA A 167 4.77 -7.01 -4.36
N SER A 168 3.46 -6.91 -4.55
CA SER A 168 2.88 -6.18 -5.68
C SER A 168 1.71 -5.35 -5.19
N PHE A 169 1.61 -4.10 -5.63
CA PHE A 169 0.48 -3.24 -5.31
C PHE A 169 -0.07 -2.64 -6.60
N ASP A 170 -1.25 -3.10 -6.97
CA ASP A 170 -1.98 -2.64 -8.14
C ASP A 170 -3.14 -1.74 -7.70
N ASN A 171 -2.98 -0.43 -7.94
CA ASN A 171 -4.04 0.55 -7.71
C ASN A 171 -4.90 0.74 -8.96
N ALA A 172 -5.98 -0.02 -9.08
CA ALA A 172 -6.95 0.08 -10.16
C ALA A 172 -7.97 1.22 -9.96
N ASN A 173 -8.09 1.79 -8.77
CA ASN A 173 -9.07 2.84 -8.47
C ASN A 173 -8.46 4.00 -7.66
N TYR A 174 -8.87 4.24 -6.41
CA TYR A 174 -8.42 5.43 -5.69
C TYR A 174 -7.47 5.07 -4.54
N LEU A 175 -6.31 5.72 -4.48
CA LEU A 175 -5.36 5.64 -3.38
C LEU A 175 -5.09 7.03 -2.81
N ILE A 176 -5.29 7.20 -1.50
CA ILE A 176 -4.90 8.38 -0.75
C ILE A 176 -3.77 7.99 0.20
N ASN A 177 -2.59 8.57 0.00
CA ASN A 177 -1.51 8.49 0.98
C ASN A 177 -1.48 9.78 1.82
N LYS A 178 -1.64 9.67 3.15
CA LYS A 178 -1.42 10.76 4.10
C LYS A 178 -0.26 10.48 5.06
N GLY A 179 0.16 9.22 5.18
CA GLY A 179 1.25 8.76 6.04
C GLY A 179 2.48 8.46 5.19
N HIS A 180 3.13 7.33 5.45
CA HIS A 180 4.32 6.91 4.72
C HIS A 180 4.07 5.58 4.01
N ILE A 181 4.47 5.51 2.73
CA ILE A 181 4.50 4.28 1.95
C ILE A 181 5.93 4.09 1.44
N GLU A 182 6.50 2.95 1.75
CA GLU A 182 7.82 2.54 1.32
C GLU A 182 7.72 1.27 0.50
N ASP A 183 8.28 1.26 -0.70
CA ASP A 183 8.26 0.13 -1.60
C ASP A 183 9.67 -0.32 -1.97
N PHE A 184 10.04 -1.47 -1.43
CA PHE A 184 11.26 -2.21 -1.75
C PHE A 184 11.06 -3.26 -2.84
N SER A 185 9.84 -3.38 -3.37
CA SER A 185 9.48 -4.26 -4.48
C SER A 185 9.69 -3.58 -5.84
N SER A 186 9.43 -4.31 -6.92
CA SER A 186 9.32 -3.75 -8.28
C SER A 186 7.87 -3.58 -8.74
N GLY A 187 6.91 -3.67 -7.82
CA GLY A 187 5.53 -4.07 -8.13
C GLY A 187 4.47 -2.99 -7.90
N PHE A 188 4.83 -1.73 -7.65
CA PHE A 188 3.83 -0.68 -7.45
C PHE A 188 3.39 -0.05 -8.78
N ILE A 189 2.10 -0.24 -9.09
CA ILE A 189 1.49 0.31 -10.30
C ILE A 189 0.24 1.10 -9.92
N ASN A 190 0.17 2.36 -10.36
CA ASN A 190 -1.00 3.20 -10.27
C ASN A 190 -1.75 3.25 -11.60
N HIS A 191 -2.88 2.57 -11.74
CA HIS A 191 -3.72 2.62 -12.95
C HIS A 191 -4.75 3.74 -12.95
N SER A 192 -5.10 4.31 -11.79
CA SER A 192 -6.14 5.33 -11.68
C SER A 192 -5.66 6.50 -10.81
N ASN A 193 -6.34 6.86 -9.73
CA ASN A 193 -6.01 8.08 -8.99
C ASN A 193 -5.14 7.78 -7.76
N LEU A 194 -4.05 8.52 -7.62
CA LEU A 194 -3.18 8.52 -6.45
C LEU A 194 -3.00 9.97 -5.95
N ASP A 195 -3.45 10.22 -4.73
CA ASP A 195 -3.22 11.48 -4.01
C ASP A 195 -2.14 11.27 -2.93
N ASN A 196 -0.93 11.76 -3.19
CA ASN A 196 0.15 11.74 -2.23
C ASN A 196 0.18 13.03 -1.39
N ASN A 197 -0.35 12.96 -0.18
CA ASN A 197 -0.26 13.98 0.86
C ASN A 197 0.78 13.65 1.95
N GLY A 198 1.40 12.47 1.86
CA GLY A 198 2.35 11.94 2.82
C GLY A 198 3.75 11.78 2.23
N GLU A 199 4.44 10.70 2.52
CA GLU A 199 5.73 10.38 1.89
C GLU A 199 5.62 9.07 1.11
N LEU A 200 6.18 9.08 -0.10
CA LEU A 200 6.36 7.88 -0.92
C LEU A 200 7.84 7.65 -1.17
N THR A 201 8.33 6.46 -0.84
CA THR A 201 9.71 6.05 -1.08
C THR A 201 9.70 4.78 -1.91
N PHE A 202 10.36 4.78 -3.06
CA PHE A 202 10.42 3.62 -3.96
C PHE A 202 11.88 3.24 -4.19
N ALA A 203 12.31 2.09 -3.67
CA ALA A 203 13.60 1.51 -4.01
C ALA A 203 13.57 0.88 -5.42
N GLY A 204 12.42 0.33 -5.83
CA GLY A 204 12.24 -0.28 -7.13
C GLY A 204 11.54 0.58 -8.17
N ALA A 205 10.75 -0.06 -9.04
CA ALA A 205 10.06 0.60 -10.14
C ALA A 205 8.66 1.07 -9.71
N PHE A 206 8.35 2.34 -9.97
CA PHE A 206 7.02 2.91 -9.84
C PHE A 206 6.45 3.26 -11.22
N VAL A 207 5.31 2.65 -11.55
CA VAL A 207 4.60 2.89 -12.82
C VAL A 207 3.32 3.68 -12.56
N ASN A 208 3.23 4.89 -13.10
CA ASN A 208 2.02 5.70 -13.10
C ASN A 208 1.31 5.59 -14.46
N ALA A 209 0.24 4.81 -14.51
CA ALA A 209 -0.66 4.66 -15.65
C ALA A 209 -1.99 5.44 -15.51
N GLY A 210 -2.20 6.16 -14.40
CA GLY A 210 -3.36 7.04 -14.18
C GLY A 210 -2.99 8.48 -13.80
N ASN A 211 -3.73 9.07 -12.85
CA ASN A 211 -3.43 10.39 -12.31
C ASN A 211 -2.69 10.27 -10.99
N LEU A 212 -1.59 11.02 -10.87
CA LEU A 212 -0.81 11.16 -9.65
C LEU A 212 -0.75 12.63 -9.24
N ALA A 213 -1.40 12.98 -8.14
CA ALA A 213 -1.26 14.28 -7.51
C ALA A 213 -0.26 14.18 -6.35
N ASN A 214 0.94 14.72 -6.53
CA ASN A 214 1.93 14.80 -5.47
C ASN A 214 1.86 16.15 -4.76
N LEU A 215 1.29 16.13 -3.55
CA LEU A 215 1.20 17.26 -2.64
C LEU A 215 2.27 17.21 -1.54
N SER A 216 3.24 16.30 -1.67
CA SER A 216 4.27 16.08 -0.65
C SER A 216 5.59 15.54 -1.25
N THR A 217 6.21 14.53 -0.65
CA THR A 217 7.50 14.02 -1.10
C THR A 217 7.33 12.67 -1.79
N ILE A 218 8.00 12.53 -2.94
CA ILE A 218 8.25 11.26 -3.61
C ILE A 218 9.76 11.13 -3.79
N PHE A 219 10.34 10.06 -3.24
CA PHE A 219 11.73 9.68 -3.43
C PHE A 219 11.80 8.35 -4.17
N ILE A 220 12.63 8.29 -5.21
CA ILE A 220 12.71 7.13 -6.10
C ILE A 220 14.18 6.80 -6.32
N GLU A 221 14.63 5.66 -5.78
CA GLU A 221 15.96 5.13 -6.08
C GLU A 221 15.99 4.45 -7.44
N GLY A 222 14.91 3.70 -7.76
CA GLY A 222 14.77 2.97 -9.01
C GLY A 222 14.13 3.77 -10.15
N HIS A 223 13.18 3.16 -10.85
CA HIS A 223 12.62 3.73 -12.08
C HIS A 223 11.25 4.36 -11.85
N PHE A 224 11.03 5.56 -12.37
CA PHE A 224 9.70 6.17 -12.44
C PHE A 224 9.25 6.28 -13.89
N SER A 225 8.08 5.72 -14.19
CA SER A 225 7.52 5.76 -15.54
C SER A 225 6.08 6.25 -15.56
N THR A 226 5.77 7.10 -16.53
CA THR A 226 4.40 7.48 -16.85
C THR A 226 3.97 6.79 -18.15
N ALA A 227 2.85 6.05 -18.08
CA ALA A 227 2.25 5.43 -19.26
C ALA A 227 1.48 6.46 -20.11
N ALA A 228 1.20 6.12 -21.36
CA ALA A 228 0.47 7.01 -22.26
C ALA A 228 -0.90 7.40 -21.68
N GLY A 229 -1.19 8.71 -21.67
CA GLY A 229 -2.44 9.26 -21.13
C GLY A 229 -2.45 9.45 -19.61
N SER A 230 -1.36 9.10 -18.91
CA SER A 230 -1.23 9.31 -17.48
C SER A 230 -0.72 10.72 -17.15
N ASN A 231 -1.03 11.19 -15.94
CA ASN A 231 -0.68 12.53 -15.49
C ASN A 231 0.08 12.47 -14.16
N LEU A 232 1.11 13.30 -14.02
CA LEU A 232 1.77 13.61 -12.75
C LEU A 232 1.65 15.12 -12.50
N PHE A 233 0.99 15.50 -11.41
CA PHE A 233 0.93 16.86 -10.89
C PHE A 233 1.78 16.96 -9.63
N ASN A 234 3.02 17.40 -9.79
CA ASN A 234 3.93 17.64 -8.67
C ASN A 234 3.81 19.06 -8.13
N HIS A 235 3.31 19.21 -6.91
CA HIS A 235 3.22 20.47 -6.19
C HIS A 235 4.29 20.63 -5.10
N LYS A 236 5.07 19.59 -4.81
CA LYS A 236 6.17 19.61 -3.83
C LYS A 236 7.44 18.97 -4.40
N LEU A 237 7.92 17.87 -3.83
CA LEU A 237 9.21 17.28 -4.21
C LEU A 237 9.00 15.93 -4.87
N VAL A 238 9.56 15.78 -6.07
CA VAL A 238 9.89 14.50 -6.67
C VAL A 238 11.41 14.45 -6.84
N GLU A 239 12.04 13.48 -6.22
CA GLU A 239 13.48 13.25 -6.29
C GLU A 239 13.76 11.83 -6.79
N ILE A 240 14.52 11.75 -7.88
CA ILE A 240 14.94 10.51 -8.50
C ILE A 240 16.46 10.42 -8.36
N SER A 241 16.94 9.32 -7.80
CA SER A 241 18.35 9.09 -7.50
C SER A 241 19.21 8.99 -8.77
N SER A 242 20.54 8.95 -8.61
CA SER A 242 21.49 8.87 -9.72
C SER A 242 21.34 7.62 -10.59
N GLU A 243 20.88 6.52 -10.01
CA GLU A 243 20.61 5.27 -10.74
C GLU A 243 19.19 5.23 -11.32
N GLY A 244 18.36 6.19 -10.92
CA GLY A 244 16.97 6.24 -11.32
C GLY A 244 16.75 6.78 -12.72
N VAL A 245 15.58 6.49 -13.27
CA VAL A 245 15.17 6.98 -14.59
C VAL A 245 13.78 7.56 -14.52
N LEU A 246 13.64 8.80 -14.97
CA LEU A 246 12.36 9.42 -15.29
C LEU A 246 11.99 9.09 -16.73
N MET A 247 11.00 8.23 -16.96
CA MET A 247 10.50 7.92 -18.29
C MET A 247 9.10 8.50 -18.50
N ASN A 248 8.98 9.45 -19.43
CA ASN A 248 7.70 10.03 -19.83
C ASN A 248 7.40 9.62 -21.28
N SER A 249 6.20 9.10 -21.56
CA SER A 249 5.90 8.54 -22.88
C SER A 249 4.43 8.61 -23.28
N GLY A 250 4.17 8.77 -24.58
CA GLY A 250 2.81 8.92 -25.09
C GLY A 250 2.22 10.27 -24.72
N THR A 251 0.90 10.41 -24.70
CA THR A 251 0.22 11.67 -24.32
C THR A 251 0.25 11.94 -22.81
N SER A 252 1.31 11.51 -22.11
CA SER A 252 1.47 11.70 -20.68
C SER A 252 1.93 13.12 -20.36
N TYR A 253 1.44 13.64 -19.24
CA TYR A 253 1.67 15.02 -18.82
C TYR A 253 2.30 15.08 -17.43
N ILE A 254 3.53 15.61 -17.36
CA ILE A 254 4.22 15.88 -16.09
C ILE A 254 4.21 17.38 -15.86
N PHE A 255 3.48 17.82 -14.85
CA PHE A 255 3.47 19.20 -14.37
C PHE A 255 4.23 19.29 -13.05
N SER A 256 5.24 20.14 -12.97
CA SER A 256 5.96 20.42 -11.72
C SER A 256 5.89 21.90 -11.37
N ALA A 257 5.11 22.24 -10.33
CA ALA A 257 5.05 23.60 -9.77
C ALA A 257 6.12 23.86 -8.71
N ALA A 258 6.80 22.83 -8.23
CA ALA A 258 7.83 22.93 -7.20
C ALA A 258 9.13 22.25 -7.65
N GLN A 259 9.63 21.23 -6.98
CA GLN A 259 10.94 20.65 -7.27
C GLN A 259 10.82 19.29 -7.94
N LEU A 260 11.38 19.18 -9.14
CA LEU A 260 11.65 17.91 -9.82
C LEU A 260 13.17 17.76 -9.94
N ARG A 261 13.74 16.87 -9.13
CA ARG A 261 15.18 16.57 -9.13
C ARG A 261 15.38 15.19 -9.71
N ASN A 262 16.24 15.08 -10.71
CA ASN A 262 16.65 13.80 -11.24
C ASN A 262 18.17 13.77 -11.34
N GLU A 263 18.80 13.01 -10.45
CA GLU A 263 20.24 12.80 -10.50
C GLU A 263 20.60 11.74 -11.57
N GLY A 264 19.63 10.94 -12.02
CA GLY A 264 19.76 9.94 -13.08
C GLY A 264 19.22 10.42 -14.44
N ALA A 265 18.76 9.50 -15.28
CA ALA A 265 18.41 9.82 -16.66
C ALA A 265 16.96 10.34 -16.81
N VAL A 266 16.77 11.38 -17.64
CA VAL A 266 15.43 11.79 -18.10
C VAL A 266 15.25 11.32 -19.54
N VAL A 267 14.20 10.52 -19.78
CA VAL A 267 13.83 10.02 -21.09
C VAL A 267 12.40 10.46 -21.40
N ASN A 268 12.28 11.51 -22.22
CA ASN A 268 10.98 11.94 -22.74
C ASN A 268 10.79 11.36 -24.15
N LYS A 269 9.89 10.39 -24.27
CA LYS A 269 9.54 9.68 -25.51
C LYS A 269 8.38 10.39 -26.24
N GLU A 270 7.99 9.86 -27.39
CA GLU A 270 7.02 10.46 -28.32
C GLU A 270 5.74 10.95 -27.63
N ASN A 271 5.37 12.21 -27.90
CA ASN A 271 4.23 12.96 -27.38
C ASN A 271 4.23 13.26 -25.87
N GLY A 272 5.26 12.83 -25.14
CA GLY A 272 5.39 13.13 -23.72
C GLY A 272 5.62 14.62 -23.49
N ILE A 273 4.87 15.21 -22.56
CA ILE A 273 5.00 16.63 -22.20
C ILE A 273 5.52 16.72 -20.77
N ILE A 274 6.58 17.51 -20.59
CA ILE A 274 7.06 17.94 -19.27
C ILE A 274 6.92 19.46 -19.21
N PHE A 275 6.12 19.94 -18.28
CA PHE A 275 5.88 21.35 -18.03
C PHE A 275 6.41 21.71 -16.64
N ASN A 276 7.42 22.56 -16.59
CA ASN A 276 8.05 23.00 -15.35
C ASN A 276 7.70 24.47 -15.06
N GLN A 277 7.10 24.69 -13.89
CA GLN A 277 6.84 26.00 -13.28
C GLN A 277 7.68 26.27 -12.03
N GLY A 278 8.42 25.27 -11.53
CA GLY A 278 9.33 25.41 -10.39
C GLY A 278 10.79 25.20 -10.77
N THR A 279 11.47 24.29 -10.09
CA THR A 279 12.87 23.94 -10.34
C THR A 279 12.97 22.54 -10.90
N LEU A 280 13.55 22.43 -12.10
CA LEU A 280 13.99 21.16 -12.70
C LEU A 280 15.51 21.09 -12.62
N THR A 281 16.03 20.14 -11.85
CA THR A 281 17.47 19.87 -11.78
C THR A 281 17.72 18.48 -12.35
N THR A 282 18.60 18.38 -13.35
CA THR A 282 19.03 17.11 -13.91
C THR A 282 20.55 17.02 -13.89
N ARG A 283 21.12 15.98 -13.28
CA ARG A 283 22.57 15.70 -13.36
C ARG A 283 22.92 14.52 -14.26
N GLY A 284 22.00 13.60 -14.46
CA GLY A 284 22.17 12.56 -15.48
C GLY A 284 21.84 13.09 -16.88
N GLY A 285 22.14 12.27 -17.89
CA GLY A 285 21.89 12.61 -19.28
C GLY A 285 20.41 12.88 -19.54
N VAL A 286 20.11 14.04 -20.13
CA VAL A 286 18.76 14.38 -20.59
C VAL A 286 18.62 13.97 -22.05
N ASN A 287 17.96 12.85 -22.29
CA ASN A 287 17.69 12.35 -23.63
C ASN A 287 16.28 12.76 -24.06
N PHE A 288 16.18 13.92 -24.69
CA PHE A 288 14.98 14.26 -25.46
C PHE A 288 15.05 13.56 -26.81
N THR A 289 14.18 12.58 -27.02
CA THR A 289 13.87 12.18 -28.40
C THR A 289 12.86 13.19 -28.93
N LEU A 290 13.36 14.32 -29.44
CA LEU A 290 12.54 15.39 -30.05
C LEU A 290 11.94 14.87 -31.36
N LYS A 291 10.88 14.09 -31.26
CA LYS A 291 9.95 13.83 -32.36
C LYS A 291 8.78 14.82 -32.28
N PRO A 292 8.08 15.12 -33.38
CA PRO A 292 6.99 16.11 -33.38
C PRO A 292 6.00 15.85 -32.24
N GLY A 293 5.71 16.85 -31.42
CA GLY A 293 4.76 16.78 -30.29
C GLY A 293 5.38 16.64 -28.90
N SER A 294 6.64 16.23 -28.76
CA SER A 294 7.35 16.22 -27.47
C SER A 294 8.04 17.57 -27.20
N TYR A 295 7.79 18.19 -26.05
CA TYR A 295 8.50 19.42 -25.64
C TYR A 295 8.67 19.51 -24.11
N LEU A 296 9.75 20.20 -23.71
CA LEU A 296 9.94 20.71 -22.36
C LEU A 296 9.59 22.19 -22.39
N GLU A 297 8.58 22.60 -21.62
CA GLU A 297 8.25 24.01 -21.44
C GLU A 297 8.65 24.46 -20.04
N ASN A 298 9.41 25.55 -19.98
CA ASN A 298 9.87 26.17 -18.75
C ASN A 298 9.23 27.55 -18.62
N HIS A 299 8.35 27.72 -17.65
CA HIS A 299 7.59 28.96 -17.47
C HIS A 299 8.51 30.13 -17.05
N PRO A 300 8.21 31.39 -17.42
CA PRO A 300 8.95 32.55 -16.90
C PRO A 300 9.11 32.51 -15.37
N GLY A 301 10.37 32.58 -14.90
CA GLY A 301 10.74 32.51 -13.47
C GLY A 301 11.16 31.13 -12.95
N SER A 302 10.99 30.07 -13.74
CA SER A 302 11.41 28.71 -13.39
C SER A 302 12.86 28.42 -13.80
N VAL A 303 13.54 27.52 -13.07
CA VAL A 303 14.96 27.21 -13.27
C VAL A 303 15.12 25.80 -13.83
N VAL A 304 15.81 25.68 -14.97
CA VAL A 304 16.34 24.40 -15.47
C VAL A 304 17.85 24.42 -15.30
N SER A 305 18.37 23.50 -14.49
CA SER A 305 19.81 23.30 -14.31
C SER A 305 20.19 21.93 -14.85
N VAL A 306 21.04 21.92 -15.87
CA VAL A 306 21.70 20.71 -16.37
C VAL A 306 23.16 20.82 -15.97
N ASN A 307 23.59 19.99 -15.02
CA ASN A 307 24.97 19.97 -14.52
C ASN A 307 25.74 18.80 -15.09
#